data_AF-A0A9E3DGU7-F1
#
_entry.id   AF-A0A9E3DGU7-F1
#
_cell.length_a   1.000
_cell.length_b   1.000
_cell.length_c   1.000
_cell.angle_alpha   90.00
_cell.angle_beta   90.00
_cell.angle_gamma   90.00
#
_symmetry.space_group_name_H-M   'P 1'
#
loop_
_entity.id
_entity.type
_entity.pdbx_description
1 polymer ?
#
loop_
_entity_poly.entity_id
_entity_poly.type
_entity_poly.pdbx_seq_one_letter_code
_entity_poly.pdbx_strand_id
1 'polypeptide(L)'
;MLKICVLASSSSGNCTYIATSRTRILVDAGLSRKEASARLAAIGEDIEKLDAILVTHEHSDHVCGLVSISKNGKERPVPIFMTRLTANSIAWNEFTPALDCFAAGTRFCVGDIDVQSFTTPHDAIDPVGFTITSQGVKLGIVTDLGYIPESIKFHLRGVNVLLIESNHDLDMLKDGPYPWSVRQRIMGKKGHLSNDATCH
;
A
#
# COMPACT_ATOMS: atom_id res chain seq x y z
N MET A 1 14.16 -8.11 16.13
CA MET A 1 14.28 -6.74 15.60
C MET A 1 13.31 -6.61 14.42
N LEU A 2 12.56 -5.50 14.36
CA LEU A 2 11.72 -5.15 13.22
C LEU A 2 12.58 -4.46 12.16
N LYS A 3 12.52 -4.92 10.92
CA LYS A 3 13.19 -4.36 9.75
C LYS A 3 12.13 -3.77 8.83
N ILE A 4 12.36 -2.54 8.37
CA ILE A 4 11.50 -1.84 7.43
C ILE A 4 12.40 -1.31 6.32
N CYS A 5 12.06 -1.60 5.07
CA CYS A 5 12.81 -1.11 3.92
C CYS A 5 11.84 -0.75 2.79
N VAL A 6 11.84 0.52 2.39
CA VAL A 6 11.13 0.96 1.19
C VAL A 6 11.93 0.49 -0.01
N LEU A 7 11.43 -0.52 -0.72
CA LEU A 7 12.07 -1.02 -1.92
C LEU A 7 11.79 -0.08 -3.08
N ALA A 8 10.58 0.47 -3.19
CA ALA A 8 10.21 1.51 -4.14
C ALA A 8 9.01 2.32 -3.63
N SER A 9 8.94 3.60 -4.02
CA SER A 9 7.90 4.56 -3.61
C SER A 9 7.68 5.64 -4.67
N SER A 10 7.46 5.24 -5.92
CA SER A 10 7.21 6.18 -7.01
C SER A 10 6.07 5.69 -7.89
N SER A 11 5.63 6.54 -8.81
CA SER A 11 4.60 6.18 -9.82
C SER A 11 4.98 5.00 -10.73
N SER A 12 6.22 4.50 -10.64
CA SER A 12 6.69 3.32 -11.36
C SER A 12 6.61 2.03 -10.54
N GLY A 13 6.23 2.13 -9.26
CA GLY A 13 6.09 0.99 -8.37
C GLY A 13 6.20 1.36 -6.89
N ASN A 14 5.21 0.92 -6.12
CA ASN A 14 5.17 0.93 -4.67
C ASN A 14 5.47 -0.48 -4.13
N CYS A 15 6.47 -0.58 -3.26
CA CYS A 15 6.83 -1.84 -2.64
C CYS A 15 7.63 -1.60 -1.36
N THR A 16 7.08 -2.00 -0.22
CA THR A 16 7.73 -1.87 1.08
C THR A 16 7.91 -3.23 1.72
N TYR A 17 9.14 -3.55 2.12
CA TYR A 17 9.47 -4.77 2.83
C TYR A 17 9.44 -4.55 4.34
N ILE A 18 8.79 -5.48 5.04
CA ILE A 18 8.71 -5.49 6.51
C ILE A 18 9.03 -6.89 6.99
N ALA A 19 9.93 -7.00 7.97
CA ALA A 19 10.27 -8.29 8.53
C ALA A 19 10.56 -8.25 10.02
N THR A 20 10.23 -9.37 10.66
CA THR A 20 10.71 -9.75 11.98
C THR A 20 11.75 -10.87 11.83
N SER A 21 12.17 -11.47 12.94
CA SER A 21 12.97 -12.70 12.89
C SER A 21 12.21 -13.89 12.27
N ARG A 22 10.86 -13.86 12.29
CA ARG A 22 10.00 -14.99 11.91
C ARG A 22 9.23 -14.74 10.62
N THR A 23 8.74 -13.52 10.42
CA THR A 23 7.79 -13.20 9.36
C THR A 23 8.34 -12.13 8.42
N ARG A 24 8.12 -12.31 7.12
CA ARG A 24 8.57 -11.44 6.03
C ARG A 24 7.41 -11.12 5.12
N ILE A 25 7.03 -9.85 5.05
CA ILE A 25 5.91 -9.41 4.23
C ILE A 25 6.34 -8.30 3.26
N LEU A 26 5.63 -8.21 2.16
CA LEU A 26 5.59 -7.02 1.33
C LEU A 26 4.28 -6.27 1.56
N VAL A 27 4.36 -4.95 1.60
CA VAL A 27 3.22 -4.06 1.40
C VAL A 27 3.36 -3.50 -0.01
N ASP A 28 2.37 -3.85 -0.82
CA ASP A 28 2.33 -3.69 -2.27
C ASP A 28 3.43 -4.42 -3.05
N ALA A 29 3.13 -4.70 -4.31
CA ALA A 29 3.93 -5.49 -5.23
C ALA A 29 4.05 -4.75 -6.57
N GLY A 30 4.36 -3.45 -6.51
CA GLY A 30 4.53 -2.56 -7.66
C GLY A 30 5.78 -2.76 -8.49
N LEU A 31 6.67 -3.68 -8.09
CA LEU A 31 7.92 -3.97 -8.79
C LEU A 31 7.82 -5.29 -9.54
N SER A 32 8.49 -5.40 -10.69
CA SER A 32 8.70 -6.71 -11.31
C SER A 32 9.41 -7.67 -10.35
N ARG A 33 9.16 -8.99 -10.45
CA ARG A 33 9.85 -10.00 -9.62
C ARG A 33 11.38 -9.85 -9.66
N LYS A 34 11.94 -9.55 -10.84
CA LYS A 34 13.38 -9.34 -11.03
C LYS A 34 13.89 -8.17 -10.18
N GLU A 35 13.19 -7.04 -10.26
CA GLU A 35 13.55 -5.82 -9.53
C GLU A 35 13.38 -5.99 -8.02
N ALA A 36 12.24 -6.54 -7.58
CA ALA A 36 11.99 -6.85 -6.18
C ALA A 36 13.04 -7.80 -5.61
N SER A 37 13.39 -8.86 -6.34
CA SER A 37 14.43 -9.82 -5.92
C SER A 37 15.81 -9.16 -5.81
N ALA A 38 16.20 -8.33 -6.78
CA ALA A 38 17.46 -7.60 -6.74
C ALA A 38 17.55 -6.64 -5.54
N ARG A 39 16.48 -5.89 -5.24
CA ARG A 39 16.44 -4.95 -4.11
C ARG A 39 16.39 -5.66 -2.76
N LEU A 40 15.67 -6.78 -2.66
CA LEU A 40 15.69 -7.64 -1.47
C LEU A 40 17.09 -8.23 -1.22
N ALA A 41 17.74 -8.75 -2.27
CA ALA A 41 19.09 -9.30 -2.17
C ALA A 41 20.10 -8.24 -1.69
N ALA A 42 19.96 -6.99 -2.16
CA ALA A 42 20.81 -5.88 -1.73
C ALA A 42 20.73 -5.58 -0.22
N ILE A 43 19.61 -5.92 0.43
CA ILE A 43 19.44 -5.80 1.88
C ILE A 43 19.62 -7.13 2.62
N GLY A 44 20.12 -8.17 1.94
CA GLY A 44 20.35 -9.51 2.51
C GLY A 44 19.10 -10.37 2.69
N GLU A 45 18.01 -10.05 2.00
CA GLU A 45 16.75 -10.79 2.06
C GLU A 45 16.49 -11.57 0.77
N ASP A 46 15.63 -12.59 0.88
CA ASP A 46 15.31 -13.51 -0.21
C ASP A 46 13.80 -13.48 -0.48
N ILE A 47 13.44 -13.20 -1.74
CA ILE A 47 12.05 -13.14 -2.20
C ILE A 47 11.33 -14.48 -2.03
N GLU A 48 12.05 -15.60 -2.05
CA GLU A 48 11.46 -16.93 -1.87
C GLU A 48 11.00 -17.17 -0.43
N LYS A 49 11.52 -16.38 0.53
CA LYS A 49 11.18 -16.47 1.96
C LYS A 49 10.00 -15.59 2.38
N LEU A 50 9.30 -14.96 1.44
CA LEU A 50 8.09 -14.20 1.74
C LEU A 50 6.99 -15.08 2.32
N ASP A 51 6.34 -14.56 3.35
CA ASP A 51 5.24 -15.19 4.08
C ASP A 51 3.89 -14.63 3.66
N ALA A 52 3.82 -13.34 3.29
CA ALA A 52 2.60 -12.73 2.75
C ALA A 52 2.90 -11.48 1.90
N ILE A 53 1.90 -11.08 1.11
CA ILE A 53 1.84 -9.78 0.44
C ILE A 53 0.55 -9.09 0.89
N LEU A 54 0.64 -7.87 1.38
CA LEU A 54 -0.49 -7.02 1.70
C LEU A 54 -0.66 -6.02 0.56
N VAL A 55 -1.86 -5.86 0.04
CA VAL A 55 -2.14 -4.89 -1.03
C VAL A 55 -3.06 -3.81 -0.50
N THR A 56 -2.68 -2.56 -0.73
CA THR A 56 -3.45 -1.37 -0.35
C THR A 56 -4.64 -1.14 -1.27
N HIS A 57 -4.42 -1.26 -2.59
CA HIS A 57 -5.44 -1.09 -3.64
C HIS A 57 -4.97 -1.61 -5.01
N GLU A 58 -5.83 -1.54 -6.04
CA GLU A 58 -5.66 -2.23 -7.33
C GLU A 58 -4.85 -1.48 -8.40
N HIS A 59 -4.30 -0.30 -8.10
CA HIS A 59 -3.56 0.45 -9.10
C HIS A 59 -2.32 -0.30 -9.58
N SER A 60 -1.95 -0.09 -10.85
CA SER A 60 -0.90 -0.88 -11.51
C SER A 60 0.46 -0.74 -10.83
N ASP A 61 0.80 0.44 -10.36
CA ASP A 61 2.01 0.71 -9.58
C ASP A 61 1.99 0.07 -8.19
N HIS A 62 0.88 -0.54 -7.74
CA HIS A 62 0.81 -1.34 -6.52
C HIS A 62 0.74 -2.85 -6.81
N VAL A 63 0.21 -3.27 -7.96
CA VAL A 63 -0.08 -4.69 -8.23
C VAL A 63 0.55 -5.28 -9.49
N CYS A 64 1.26 -4.51 -10.33
CA CYS A 64 1.79 -5.02 -11.61
C CYS A 64 2.75 -6.21 -11.44
N GLY A 65 3.48 -6.28 -10.33
CA GLY A 65 4.36 -7.38 -9.98
C GLY A 65 3.68 -8.52 -9.22
N LEU A 66 2.45 -8.32 -8.74
CA LEU A 66 1.80 -9.16 -7.73
C LEU A 66 1.79 -10.64 -8.11
N VAL A 67 1.29 -10.98 -9.29
CA VAL A 67 1.22 -12.37 -9.80
C VAL A 67 2.62 -12.99 -9.92
N SER A 68 3.59 -12.22 -10.40
CA SER A 68 4.95 -12.72 -10.60
C SER A 68 5.69 -12.94 -9.27
N ILE A 69 5.45 -12.08 -8.29
CA ILE A 69 6.07 -12.16 -6.96
C ILE A 69 5.41 -13.27 -6.13
N SER A 70 4.08 -13.42 -6.20
CA SER A 70 3.34 -14.46 -5.48
C SER A 70 3.69 -15.88 -5.92
N LYS A 71 4.11 -16.05 -7.18
CA LYS A 71 4.69 -17.29 -7.71
C LYS A 71 6.12 -17.48 -7.19
N ASN A 72 6.29 -17.70 -5.90
CA ASN A 72 7.57 -18.14 -5.37
C ASN A 72 7.79 -19.64 -5.62
N GLY A 73 9.01 -20.13 -5.44
CA GLY A 73 9.40 -21.53 -5.65
C GLY A 73 8.80 -22.52 -4.66
N LYS A 74 7.73 -22.15 -3.93
CA LYS A 74 6.99 -23.00 -3.02
C LYS A 74 5.91 -23.78 -3.78
N GLU A 75 5.46 -24.90 -3.20
CA GLU A 75 4.34 -25.69 -3.74
C GLU A 75 3.03 -24.89 -3.83
N ARG A 76 2.88 -23.86 -2.99
CA ARG A 76 1.73 -22.95 -2.98
C ARG A 76 2.21 -21.50 -3.10
N PRO A 77 1.45 -20.65 -3.82
CA PRO A 77 1.76 -19.22 -3.89
C PRO A 77 1.81 -18.56 -2.52
N VAL A 78 2.54 -17.45 -2.43
CA VAL A 78 2.51 -16.57 -1.25
C VAL A 78 1.07 -16.09 -1.01
N PRO A 79 0.53 -16.19 0.22
CA PRO A 79 -0.75 -15.59 0.59
C PRO A 79 -0.80 -14.09 0.31
N ILE A 80 -1.91 -13.63 -0.26
CA ILE A 80 -2.14 -12.24 -0.61
C ILE A 80 -3.34 -11.72 0.19
N PHE A 81 -3.09 -10.72 1.01
CA PHE A 81 -4.07 -10.04 1.84
C PHE A 81 -4.50 -8.75 1.14
N MET A 82 -5.80 -8.60 0.90
CA MET A 82 -6.40 -7.41 0.32
C MET A 82 -7.89 -7.36 0.64
N THR A 83 -8.55 -6.24 0.37
CA THR A 83 -10.00 -6.20 0.51
C THR A 83 -10.65 -7.10 -0.55
N ARG A 84 -11.86 -7.61 -0.25
CA ARG A 84 -12.61 -8.43 -1.20
C ARG A 84 -12.91 -7.68 -2.51
N LEU A 85 -13.14 -6.37 -2.43
CA LEU A 85 -13.44 -5.56 -3.61
C LEU A 85 -12.19 -5.34 -4.47
N THR A 86 -11.03 -5.07 -3.87
CA THR A 86 -9.74 -5.03 -4.59
C THR A 86 -9.42 -6.39 -5.24
N ALA A 87 -9.67 -7.51 -4.55
CA ALA A 87 -9.41 -8.84 -5.12
C ALA A 87 -10.22 -9.12 -6.40
N ASN A 88 -11.46 -8.64 -6.43
CA ASN A 88 -12.38 -8.83 -7.56
C ASN A 88 -12.04 -7.93 -8.75
N SER A 89 -11.30 -6.83 -8.56
CA SER A 89 -10.90 -5.93 -9.64
C SER A 89 -9.60 -6.35 -10.34
N ILE A 90 -8.81 -7.23 -9.73
CA ILE A 90 -7.56 -7.75 -10.29
C ILE A 90 -7.84 -8.87 -11.28
N ALA A 91 -7.29 -8.76 -12.49
CA ALA A 91 -7.31 -9.80 -13.50
C ALA A 91 -6.23 -10.87 -13.22
N TRP A 92 -6.64 -11.98 -12.60
CA TRP A 92 -5.74 -13.09 -12.26
C TRP A 92 -5.40 -14.02 -13.44
N ASN A 93 -6.13 -13.94 -14.55
CA ASN A 93 -5.97 -14.79 -15.73
C ASN A 93 -5.99 -16.29 -15.35
N GLU A 94 -5.00 -17.08 -15.79
CA GLU A 94 -4.88 -18.51 -15.46
C GLU A 94 -4.26 -18.78 -14.08
N PHE A 95 -3.85 -17.74 -13.35
CA PHE A 95 -3.22 -17.91 -12.04
C PHE A 95 -4.28 -18.06 -10.95
N THR A 96 -4.15 -19.09 -10.13
CA THR A 96 -4.96 -19.29 -8.93
C THR A 96 -4.23 -18.71 -7.71
N PRO A 97 -4.57 -17.49 -7.26
CA PRO A 97 -3.94 -16.89 -6.09
C PRO A 97 -4.36 -17.57 -4.78
N ALA A 98 -3.48 -17.51 -3.77
CA ALA A 98 -3.83 -17.79 -2.39
C ALA A 98 -4.34 -16.48 -1.75
N LEU A 99 -5.65 -16.23 -1.81
CA LEU A 99 -6.23 -14.97 -1.32
C LEU A 99 -6.76 -15.10 0.11
N ASP A 100 -6.36 -14.16 0.95
CA ASP A 100 -6.93 -13.92 2.28
C ASP A 100 -7.65 -12.56 2.27
N CYS A 101 -8.88 -12.57 1.73
CA CYS A 101 -9.66 -11.35 1.60
C CYS A 101 -10.23 -10.87 2.95
N PHE A 102 -10.12 -9.58 3.21
CA PHE A 102 -10.71 -8.92 4.38
C PHE A 102 -11.67 -7.79 3.99
N ALA A 103 -12.31 -7.17 4.98
CA ALA A 103 -13.08 -5.93 4.82
C ALA A 103 -12.26 -4.76 5.38
N ALA A 104 -12.34 -3.58 4.77
CA ALA A 104 -11.63 -2.41 5.27
C ALA A 104 -11.96 -2.14 6.76
N GLY A 105 -10.94 -1.83 7.56
CA GLY A 105 -11.09 -1.68 9.01
C GLY A 105 -10.87 -2.97 9.80
N THR A 106 -10.73 -4.13 9.14
CA THR A 106 -10.43 -5.39 9.82
C THR A 106 -8.99 -5.43 10.34
N ARG A 107 -8.84 -6.03 11.52
CA ARG A 107 -7.57 -6.42 12.13
C ARG A 107 -7.30 -7.89 11.86
N PHE A 108 -6.06 -8.22 11.54
CA PHE A 108 -5.59 -9.57 11.30
C PHE A 108 -4.11 -9.71 11.67
N CYS A 109 -3.60 -10.94 11.66
CA CYS A 109 -2.19 -11.21 11.91
C CYS A 109 -1.57 -11.95 10.72
N VAL A 110 -0.31 -11.62 10.43
CA VAL A 110 0.56 -12.44 9.59
C VAL A 110 1.72 -12.89 10.47
N GLY A 111 1.74 -14.17 10.84
CA GLY A 111 2.73 -14.68 11.79
C GLY A 111 2.78 -13.88 13.09
N ASP A 112 3.93 -13.24 13.38
CA ASP A 112 4.14 -12.39 14.57
C ASP A 112 3.97 -10.88 14.32
N ILE A 113 3.28 -10.52 13.23
CA ILE A 113 2.96 -9.15 12.84
C ILE A 113 1.46 -8.92 12.96
N ASP A 114 1.07 -7.95 13.79
CA ASP A 114 -0.30 -7.48 13.90
C ASP A 114 -0.59 -6.39 12.87
N VAL A 115 -1.69 -6.51 12.14
CA VAL A 115 -2.07 -5.60 11.06
C VAL A 115 -3.48 -5.09 11.29
N GLN A 116 -3.63 -3.77 11.27
CA GLN A 116 -4.92 -3.09 11.31
C GLN A 116 -5.07 -2.26 10.05
N SER A 117 -6.04 -2.63 9.22
CA SER A 117 -6.41 -1.86 8.02
C SER A 117 -7.32 -0.67 8.36
N PHE A 118 -7.36 0.34 7.51
CA PHE A 118 -8.34 1.43 7.59
C PHE A 118 -8.54 2.05 6.20
N THR A 119 -9.75 2.50 5.91
CA THR A 119 -10.09 3.10 4.62
C THR A 119 -9.32 4.39 4.37
N THR A 120 -8.85 4.58 3.13
CA THR A 120 -8.21 5.81 2.66
C THR A 120 -9.09 6.52 1.63
N PRO A 121 -9.13 7.86 1.60
CA PRO A 121 -9.87 8.62 0.58
C PRO A 121 -9.04 8.75 -0.70
N HIS A 122 -9.02 7.68 -1.49
CA HIS A 122 -8.31 7.60 -2.77
C HIS A 122 -9.25 7.08 -3.88
N ASP A 123 -9.02 7.47 -5.13
CA ASP A 123 -9.83 7.05 -6.29
C ASP A 123 -9.41 5.65 -6.75
N ALA A 124 -9.73 4.66 -5.92
CA ALA A 124 -9.45 3.25 -6.12
C ALA A 124 -10.59 2.39 -5.52
N ILE A 125 -10.56 1.08 -5.77
CA ILE A 125 -11.59 0.14 -5.30
C ILE A 125 -11.27 -0.34 -3.89
N ASP A 126 -12.02 0.21 -2.93
CA ASP A 126 -11.93 -0.09 -1.49
C ASP A 126 -10.50 0.00 -0.93
N PRO A 127 -9.82 1.16 -1.12
CA PRO A 127 -8.42 1.32 -0.76
C PRO A 127 -8.23 1.40 0.75
N VAL A 128 -7.13 0.82 1.21
CA VAL A 128 -6.78 0.78 2.62
C VAL A 128 -5.34 1.22 2.88
N GLY A 129 -5.16 1.89 4.00
CA GLY A 129 -3.87 2.03 4.67
C GLY A 129 -3.73 0.96 5.76
N PHE A 130 -2.52 0.83 6.29
CA PHE A 130 -2.22 -0.14 7.33
C PHE A 130 -1.51 0.49 8.52
N THR A 131 -1.86 0.02 9.71
CA THR A 131 -0.96 0.10 10.87
C THR A 131 -0.46 -1.30 11.18
N ILE A 132 0.85 -1.41 11.39
CA ILE A 132 1.56 -2.66 11.57
C ILE A 132 2.27 -2.59 12.91
N THR A 133 2.01 -3.56 13.79
CA THR A 133 2.60 -3.59 15.13
C THR A 133 3.36 -4.89 15.34
N SER A 134 4.62 -4.79 15.75
CA SER A 134 5.39 -5.95 16.21
C SER A 134 6.49 -5.50 17.17
N GLN A 135 6.79 -6.34 18.18
CA GLN A 135 7.86 -6.09 19.16
C GLN A 135 7.78 -4.70 19.82
N GLY A 136 6.57 -4.20 20.08
CA GLY A 136 6.33 -2.89 20.70
C GLY A 136 6.54 -1.68 19.77
N VAL A 137 6.85 -1.91 18.49
CA VAL A 137 6.96 -0.86 17.47
C VAL A 137 5.71 -0.86 16.61
N LYS A 138 5.11 0.31 16.43
CA LYS A 138 3.95 0.56 15.56
C LYS A 138 4.37 1.39 14.35
N LEU A 139 4.19 0.85 13.15
CA LEU A 139 4.39 1.49 11.86
C LEU A 139 3.03 1.89 11.28
N GLY A 140 2.89 3.12 10.78
CA GLY A 140 1.78 3.52 9.93
C GLY A 140 2.22 3.58 8.47
N ILE A 141 1.42 3.04 7.56
CA ILE A 141 1.66 3.08 6.12
C ILE A 141 0.41 3.66 5.46
N VAL A 142 0.59 4.80 4.81
CA VAL A 142 -0.48 5.47 4.08
C VAL A 142 0.08 6.06 2.80
N THR A 143 -0.20 5.44 1.67
CA THR A 143 0.18 5.93 0.34
C THR A 143 -1.03 6.56 -0.35
N ASP A 144 -0.78 7.30 -1.43
CA ASP A 144 -1.81 7.83 -2.32
C ASP A 144 -2.88 8.70 -1.63
N LEU A 145 -2.45 9.52 -0.67
CA LEU A 145 -3.32 10.47 -0.01
C LEU A 145 -3.21 11.87 -0.62
N GLY A 146 -4.37 12.44 -0.95
CA GLY A 146 -4.49 13.88 -1.24
C GLY A 146 -4.65 14.74 0.01
N TYR A 147 -5.15 14.18 1.12
CA TYR A 147 -5.28 14.82 2.43
C TYR A 147 -5.49 13.74 3.51
N ILE A 148 -5.29 14.10 4.78
CA ILE A 148 -5.42 13.17 5.91
C ILE A 148 -6.67 13.49 6.73
N PRO A 149 -7.78 12.73 6.58
CA PRO A 149 -8.97 12.88 7.41
C PRO A 149 -8.69 12.49 8.87
N GLU A 150 -9.53 12.97 9.79
CA GLU A 150 -9.36 12.72 11.22
C GLU A 150 -9.44 11.23 11.59
N SER A 151 -10.20 10.44 10.82
CA SER A 151 -10.24 8.98 10.95
C SER A 151 -8.87 8.34 10.76
N ILE A 152 -8.11 8.77 9.73
CA ILE A 152 -6.74 8.26 9.50
C ILE A 152 -5.83 8.73 10.63
N LYS A 153 -5.91 10.01 11.05
CA LYS A 153 -5.10 10.50 12.18
C LYS A 153 -5.34 9.68 13.45
N PHE A 154 -6.57 9.25 13.71
CA PHE A 154 -6.89 8.36 14.83
C PHE A 154 -6.10 7.04 14.76
N HIS A 155 -6.08 6.37 13.61
CA HIS A 155 -5.30 5.14 13.42
C HIS A 155 -3.79 5.37 13.56
N LEU A 156 -3.30 6.52 13.10
CA LEU A 156 -1.88 6.89 13.17
C LEU A 156 -1.42 7.34 14.56
N ARG A 157 -2.29 7.46 15.56
CA ARG A 157 -1.87 7.81 16.93
C ARG A 157 -0.87 6.79 17.48
N GLY A 158 0.22 7.28 18.05
CA GLY A 158 1.25 6.46 18.68
C GLY A 158 2.10 5.62 17.72
N VAL A 159 2.06 5.90 16.41
CA VAL A 159 3.02 5.28 15.48
C VAL A 159 4.44 5.77 15.81
N ASN A 160 5.39 4.84 15.84
CA ASN A 160 6.82 5.13 15.99
C ASN A 160 7.45 5.49 14.64
N VAL A 161 6.94 4.92 13.56
CA VAL A 161 7.38 5.16 12.18
C VAL A 161 6.15 5.43 11.33
N LEU A 162 6.23 6.43 10.46
CA LEU A 162 5.18 6.74 9.50
C LEU A 162 5.78 6.74 8.09
N LEU A 163 5.27 5.86 7.23
CA LEU A 163 5.49 5.90 5.79
C LEU A 163 4.29 6.59 5.17
N ILE A 164 4.51 7.76 4.61
CA ILE A 164 3.51 8.54 3.91
C ILE A 164 3.99 8.90 2.51
N GLU A 165 3.14 8.67 1.51
CA GLU A 165 3.34 9.19 0.16
C GLU A 165 2.27 10.24 -0.12
N SER A 166 2.70 11.48 -0.39
CA SER A 166 1.82 12.57 -0.79
C SER A 166 2.03 12.85 -2.27
N ASN A 167 1.12 12.36 -3.11
CA ASN A 167 1.17 12.58 -4.57
C ASN A 167 0.64 13.96 -5.01
N HIS A 168 0.32 14.85 -4.06
CA HIS A 168 -0.15 16.20 -4.34
C HIS A 168 0.51 17.24 -3.45
N ASP A 169 1.55 17.87 -3.98
CA ASP A 169 1.86 19.25 -3.63
C ASP A 169 0.87 20.14 -4.42
N LEU A 170 -0.28 20.46 -3.80
CA LEU A 170 -1.33 21.28 -4.41
C LEU A 170 -0.82 22.68 -4.80
N ASP A 171 0.31 23.12 -4.24
CA ASP A 171 0.93 24.40 -4.58
C ASP A 171 1.74 24.29 -5.90
N MET A 172 2.39 23.16 -6.19
CA MET A 172 3.01 22.93 -7.51
C MET A 172 2.00 22.69 -8.64
N LEU A 173 0.78 22.24 -8.33
CA LEU A 173 -0.25 21.99 -9.36
C LEU A 173 -0.85 23.29 -9.93
N LYS A 174 -0.79 24.38 -9.16
CA LYS A 174 -1.18 25.72 -9.60
C LYS A 174 -0.13 26.32 -10.55
N ASP A 175 1.16 26.06 -10.30
CA ASP A 175 2.27 26.71 -11.01
C ASP A 175 3.03 25.82 -12.02
N GLY A 176 2.76 24.51 -12.06
CA GLY A 176 3.43 23.55 -12.95
C GLY A 176 2.94 23.59 -14.42
N PRO A 177 3.66 22.97 -15.38
CA PRO A 177 3.39 23.06 -16.84
C PRO A 177 2.25 22.12 -17.31
N TYR A 178 1.36 21.68 -16.42
CA TYR A 178 0.35 20.69 -16.77
C TYR A 178 -0.78 21.29 -17.63
N PRO A 179 -1.29 20.55 -18.65
CA PRO A 179 -2.47 20.95 -19.41
C PRO A 179 -3.69 21.15 -18.50
N TRP A 180 -4.53 22.12 -18.84
CA TRP A 180 -5.70 22.51 -18.03
C TRP A 180 -6.67 21.34 -17.76
N SER A 181 -6.79 20.38 -18.68
CA SER A 181 -7.62 19.18 -18.52
C SER A 181 -7.13 18.23 -17.42
N VAL A 182 -5.81 18.12 -17.24
CA VAL A 182 -5.19 17.33 -16.16
C VAL A 182 -5.40 18.05 -14.83
N ARG A 183 -5.23 19.38 -14.81
CA ARG A 183 -5.55 20.20 -13.64
C ARG A 183 -7.02 20.08 -13.27
N GLN A 184 -7.95 20.16 -14.22
CA GLN A 184 -9.38 20.01 -13.93
C GLN A 184 -9.79 18.61 -13.48
N ARG A 185 -9.13 17.55 -13.95
CA ARG A 185 -9.39 16.20 -13.44
C ARG A 185 -8.91 16.06 -12.00
N ILE A 186 -7.75 16.64 -11.68
CA ILE A 186 -7.17 16.66 -10.34
C ILE A 186 -7.95 17.61 -9.39
N MET A 187 -8.48 18.72 -9.91
CA MET A 187 -9.22 19.74 -9.17
C MET A 187 -10.75 19.52 -9.16
N GLY A 188 -11.26 18.56 -9.93
CA GLY A 188 -12.68 18.40 -10.21
C GLY A 188 -13.39 17.39 -9.31
N LYS A 189 -14.10 17.89 -8.28
CA LYS A 189 -15.31 17.34 -7.60
C LYS A 189 -15.58 15.82 -7.53
N LYS A 190 -14.55 14.96 -7.48
CA LYS A 190 -14.56 13.67 -6.76
C LYS A 190 -13.66 13.67 -5.51
N GLY A 191 -13.01 14.80 -5.25
CA GLY A 191 -12.26 15.08 -4.02
C GLY A 191 -12.34 16.56 -3.67
N HIS A 192 -13.11 16.85 -2.62
CA HIS A 192 -13.02 18.00 -1.70
C HIS A 192 -13.64 19.37 -2.01
N LEU A 193 -14.16 19.92 -0.89
CA LEU A 193 -14.73 21.24 -0.66
C LEU A 193 -13.75 22.35 -1.03
N SER A 194 -14.26 23.41 -1.64
CA SER A 194 -13.57 24.70 -1.71
C SER A 194 -13.77 25.47 -0.40
N ASN A 195 -12.74 26.23 -0.03
CA ASN A 195 -12.68 27.13 1.13
C ASN A 195 -13.56 28.39 0.98
N ASP A 196 -14.85 28.22 0.70
CA ASP A 196 -15.86 29.30 0.78
C ASP A 196 -16.92 29.04 1.88
N ALA A 197 -16.75 28.01 2.71
CA ALA A 197 -17.64 27.74 3.85
C ALA A 197 -17.17 28.38 5.17
N THR A 198 -16.48 29.52 5.09
CA THR A 198 -16.21 30.41 6.24
C THR A 198 -16.49 31.86 5.87
N CYS A 199 -17.78 32.19 5.82
CA CYS A 199 -18.34 33.46 6.30
C CYS A 199 -19.84 33.26 6.57
N HIS A 200 -20.15 32.69 7.74
CA HIS A 200 -21.08 33.20 8.75
C HIS A 200 -21.23 32.18 9.89
#